data_AF-A0A1X7EZ54-F1
#
_entry.id   AF-A0A1X7EZ54-F1
#
_cell.length_a   1.000
_cell.length_b   1.000
_cell.length_c   1.000
_cell.angle_alpha   90.00
_cell.angle_beta   90.00
_cell.angle_gamma   90.00
#
_symmetry.space_group_name_H-M   'P 1'
#
loop_
_entity.id
_entity.type
_entity.pdbx_description
1 polymer ?
#
loop_
_entity_poly.entity_id
_entity_poly.type
_entity_poly.pdbx_seq_one_letter_code
_entity_poly.pdbx_strand_id
1 'polypeptide(L)'
;MPTLEEAFRIAIDHHHAGRLAEAEAVYESILAAVPDQPEAMSNLGYAQQMQGKLAAAAATYRKVLAKWPDRPQPHARLGELMQWTGRWGAAVDYYEAAVSLAPKDEGLAAQLDHAVLLAAHHQSLRQPLRRGERLDLRDVTFMVPCRIESPDRRRNLRILVTYLRRHLDTNILICEDNPERQDVPGIMAELGLSSADYGYIHLTSNDSPYTHRGKQLNIMAAAATTPIVVGQDTDVLVEPTQYVLAQRAVHDGVALACPFNGLFFDVGPDFVPGVERTLSVNQIDLFDPRNEMLYKNSYSGSVFFGRWVFDRLGGFNEKFVSWGWEDFELYRRLELLGERVERTLGPLLHLSHARSTNSVTENPWYAHNTAEYERVVSMTPDQIRAEIAAGSFRRPLVSASAVPGWVGTPTS
;
A
#
# COMPACT_ATOMS: atom_id res chain seq x y z
N MET A 1 7.50 -36.19 24.26
CA MET A 1 7.15 -34.77 24.17
C MET A 1 8.38 -33.97 24.55
N PRO A 2 8.75 -32.91 23.81
CA PRO A 2 9.85 -32.05 24.21
C PRO A 2 9.55 -31.48 25.61
N THR A 3 10.61 -31.28 26.40
CA THR A 3 10.54 -30.48 27.63
C THR A 3 10.19 -29.03 27.30
N LEU A 4 9.77 -28.26 28.31
CA LEU A 4 9.46 -26.83 28.13
C LEU A 4 10.67 -26.06 27.55
N GLU A 5 11.88 -26.34 28.05
CA GLU A 5 13.11 -25.72 27.57
C GLU A 5 13.42 -26.09 26.12
N GLU A 6 13.27 -27.37 25.75
CA GLU A 6 13.45 -27.82 24.36
C GLU A 6 12.42 -27.17 23.43
N ALA A 7 11.17 -27.06 23.85
CA ALA A 7 10.12 -26.40 23.06
C ALA A 7 10.45 -24.92 22.84
N PHE A 8 10.95 -24.21 23.86
CA PHE A 8 11.42 -22.83 23.73
C PHE A 8 12.56 -22.70 22.73
N ARG A 9 13.57 -23.57 22.84
CA ARG A 9 14.70 -23.56 21.91
C ARG A 9 14.24 -23.77 20.47
N ILE A 10 13.36 -24.74 20.23
CA ILE A 10 12.78 -25.00 18.89
C ILE A 10 12.04 -23.76 18.39
N ALA A 11 11.18 -23.15 19.20
CA ALA A 11 10.41 -21.97 18.81
C ALA A 11 11.33 -20.79 18.43
N ILE A 12 12.37 -20.54 19.22
CA ILE A 12 13.36 -19.49 18.98
C ILE A 12 14.18 -19.79 17.72
N ASP A 13 14.56 -21.04 17.46
CA ASP A 13 15.28 -21.42 16.25
C ASP A 13 14.44 -21.20 14.99
N HIS A 14 13.14 -21.53 15.03
CA HIS A 14 12.20 -21.19 13.97
C HIS A 14 12.09 -19.67 13.79
N HIS A 15 12.00 -18.93 14.90
CA HIS A 15 11.90 -17.48 14.88
C HIS A 15 13.13 -16.83 14.23
N HIS A 16 14.33 -17.18 14.67
CA HIS A 16 15.59 -16.65 14.12
C HIS A 16 15.78 -17.01 12.65
N ALA A 17 15.22 -18.12 12.20
CA ALA A 17 15.25 -18.52 10.79
C ALA A 17 14.12 -17.89 9.95
N GLY A 18 13.31 -16.99 10.51
CA GLY A 18 12.20 -16.36 9.81
C GLY A 18 10.99 -17.28 9.55
N ARG A 19 11.01 -18.50 10.09
CA ARG A 19 9.92 -19.48 10.03
C ARG A 19 8.86 -19.15 11.08
N LEU A 20 8.23 -18.00 10.92
CA LEU A 20 7.39 -17.38 11.95
C LEU A 20 6.11 -18.15 12.23
N ALA A 21 5.52 -18.79 11.22
CA ALA A 21 4.31 -19.61 11.38
C ALA A 21 4.60 -20.87 12.21
N GLU A 22 5.75 -21.50 11.96
CA GLU A 22 6.22 -22.64 12.75
C GLU A 22 6.58 -22.22 14.18
N ALA A 23 7.21 -21.05 14.35
CA ALA A 23 7.49 -20.50 15.67
C ALA A 23 6.19 -20.25 16.47
N GLU A 24 5.18 -19.64 15.85
CA GLU A 24 3.85 -19.44 16.42
C GLU A 24 3.22 -20.75 16.89
N ALA A 25 3.20 -21.78 16.04
CA ALA A 25 2.64 -23.09 16.40
C ALA A 25 3.35 -23.72 17.62
N VAL A 26 4.67 -23.56 17.74
CA VAL A 26 5.43 -24.06 18.89
C VAL A 26 5.12 -23.24 20.14
N TYR A 27 5.04 -21.90 20.06
CA TYR A 27 4.63 -21.08 21.22
C TYR A 27 3.20 -21.39 21.68
N GLU A 28 2.27 -21.62 20.77
CA GLU A 28 0.91 -22.07 21.11
C GLU A 28 0.92 -23.41 21.83
N SER A 29 1.79 -24.36 21.41
CA SER A 29 1.94 -25.64 22.10
C SER A 29 2.50 -25.48 23.52
N ILE A 30 3.43 -24.55 23.73
CA ILE A 30 3.94 -24.20 25.06
C ILE A 30 2.81 -23.66 25.93
N LEU A 31 1.99 -22.76 25.40
CA LEU A 31 0.86 -22.16 26.12
C LEU A 31 -0.28 -23.15 26.35
N ALA A 32 -0.44 -24.17 25.53
CA ALA A 32 -1.38 -25.25 25.80
C ALA A 32 -0.96 -26.09 27.03
N ALA A 33 0.36 -26.29 27.22
CA ALA A 33 0.90 -27.03 28.36
C ALA A 33 1.08 -26.15 29.61
N VAL A 34 1.45 -24.89 29.43
CA VAL A 34 1.68 -23.88 30.47
C VAL A 34 0.99 -22.58 30.07
N PRO A 35 -0.32 -22.43 30.35
CA PRO A 35 -1.12 -21.29 29.88
C PRO A 35 -0.62 -19.91 30.29
N ASP A 36 0.07 -19.83 31.42
CA ASP A 36 0.50 -18.57 32.04
C ASP A 36 2.02 -18.44 31.95
N GLN A 37 2.56 -18.66 30.76
CA GLN A 37 3.99 -18.52 30.46
C GLN A 37 4.22 -17.15 29.76
N PRO A 38 4.74 -16.13 30.46
CA PRO A 38 4.83 -14.78 29.92
C PRO A 38 5.78 -14.60 28.72
N GLU A 39 6.90 -15.32 28.71
CA GLU A 39 7.91 -15.26 27.66
C GLU A 39 7.38 -15.86 26.35
N ALA A 40 6.64 -16.98 26.41
CA ALA A 40 5.97 -17.59 25.28
C ALA A 40 4.84 -16.69 24.76
N MET A 41 4.04 -16.07 25.63
CA MET A 41 3.02 -15.10 25.20
C MET A 41 3.66 -13.90 24.49
N SER A 42 4.76 -13.35 25.04
CA SER A 42 5.45 -12.20 24.45
C SER A 42 6.04 -12.55 23.07
N ASN A 43 6.66 -13.72 22.94
CA ASN A 43 7.25 -14.18 21.69
C ASN A 43 6.18 -14.59 20.66
N LEU A 44 5.04 -15.14 21.09
CA LEU A 44 3.88 -15.40 20.24
C LEU A 44 3.36 -14.09 19.63
N GLY A 45 3.16 -13.05 20.45
CA GLY A 45 2.74 -11.74 19.97
C GLY A 45 3.72 -11.17 18.95
N TYR A 46 5.02 -11.33 19.18
CA TYR A 46 6.06 -10.86 18.25
C TYR A 46 6.06 -11.66 16.94
N ALA A 47 5.94 -12.99 17.00
CA ALA A 47 5.80 -13.82 15.81
C ALA A 47 4.55 -13.46 14.99
N GLN A 48 3.42 -13.17 15.65
CA GLN A 48 2.18 -12.70 15.02
C GLN A 48 2.37 -11.34 14.33
N GLN A 49 2.98 -10.37 15.01
CA GLN A 49 3.31 -9.06 14.45
C GLN A 49 4.21 -9.18 13.22
N MET A 50 5.24 -10.02 13.29
CA MET A 50 6.17 -10.25 12.18
C MET A 50 5.54 -11.01 11.01
N GLN A 51 4.44 -11.74 11.23
CA GLN A 51 3.59 -12.27 10.14
C GLN A 51 2.58 -11.25 9.61
N GLY A 52 2.42 -10.11 10.28
CA GLY A 52 1.40 -9.11 9.97
C GLY A 52 0.01 -9.43 10.52
N LYS A 53 -0.11 -10.44 11.39
CA LYS A 53 -1.33 -10.75 12.17
C LYS A 53 -1.51 -9.73 13.31
N LEU A 54 -1.61 -8.44 12.97
CA LEU A 54 -1.48 -7.34 13.94
C LEU A 54 -2.58 -7.34 15.00
N ALA A 55 -3.82 -7.69 14.63
CA ALA A 55 -4.93 -7.81 15.57
C ALA A 55 -4.67 -8.91 16.62
N ALA A 56 -4.17 -10.07 16.18
CA ALA A 56 -3.80 -11.16 17.07
C ALA A 56 -2.63 -10.74 17.98
N ALA A 57 -1.60 -10.11 17.42
CA ALA A 57 -0.45 -9.61 18.18
C ALA A 57 -0.88 -8.62 19.29
N ALA A 58 -1.70 -7.62 18.94
CA ALA A 58 -2.21 -6.64 19.88
C ALA A 58 -3.05 -7.30 20.98
N ALA A 59 -3.90 -8.27 20.65
CA ALA A 59 -4.66 -9.04 21.63
C ALA A 59 -3.76 -9.84 22.57
N THR A 60 -2.71 -10.49 22.03
CA THR A 60 -1.73 -11.24 22.82
C THR A 60 -0.97 -10.33 23.79
N TYR A 61 -0.47 -9.17 23.34
CA TYR A 61 0.21 -8.22 24.23
C TYR A 61 -0.71 -7.67 25.32
N ARG A 62 -1.97 -7.35 24.99
CA ARG A 62 -2.96 -6.91 25.99
C ARG A 62 -3.25 -7.99 27.03
N LYS A 63 -3.28 -9.28 26.64
CA LYS A 63 -3.40 -10.40 27.59
C LYS A 63 -2.21 -10.48 28.53
N VAL A 64 -0.99 -10.23 28.05
CA VAL A 64 0.20 -10.16 28.92
C VAL A 64 0.04 -9.03 29.93
N LEU A 65 -0.34 -7.82 29.48
CA LEU A 65 -0.53 -6.66 30.37
C LEU A 65 -1.67 -6.83 31.38
N ALA A 66 -2.73 -7.56 31.03
CA ALA A 66 -3.83 -7.85 31.95
C ALA A 66 -3.38 -8.74 33.13
N LYS A 67 -2.37 -9.58 32.94
CA LYS A 67 -1.82 -10.47 33.98
C LYS A 67 -0.59 -9.90 34.67
N TRP A 68 0.28 -9.23 33.92
CA TRP A 68 1.56 -8.67 34.38
C TRP A 68 1.68 -7.21 33.92
N PRO A 69 0.95 -6.29 34.58
CA PRO A 69 0.90 -4.88 34.18
C PRO A 69 2.22 -4.12 34.42
N ASP A 70 3.13 -4.69 35.20
CA ASP A 70 4.44 -4.12 35.54
C ASP A 70 5.54 -4.46 34.51
N ARG A 71 5.21 -5.21 33.46
CA ARG A 71 6.16 -5.55 32.39
C ARG A 71 6.23 -4.42 31.34
N PRO A 72 7.39 -3.79 31.12
CA PRO A 72 7.52 -2.70 30.14
C PRO A 72 7.46 -3.19 28.68
N GLN A 73 7.94 -4.41 28.40
CA GLN A 73 8.12 -4.90 27.03
C GLN A 73 6.80 -4.99 26.22
N PRO A 74 5.68 -5.51 26.73
CA PRO A 74 4.42 -5.52 25.98
C PRO A 74 3.87 -4.11 25.69
N HIS A 75 4.12 -3.12 26.55
CA HIS A 75 3.81 -1.72 26.25
C HIS A 75 4.63 -1.23 25.05
N ALA A 76 5.94 -1.46 25.05
CA ALA A 76 6.81 -1.08 23.93
C ALA A 76 6.39 -1.74 22.60
N ARG A 77 5.95 -3.01 22.64
CA ARG A 77 5.43 -3.72 21.45
C ARG A 77 4.10 -3.17 20.94
N LEU A 78 3.19 -2.79 21.85
CA LEU A 78 1.98 -2.07 21.45
C LEU A 78 2.31 -0.69 20.87
N GLY A 79 3.30 0.02 21.42
CA GLY A 79 3.82 1.26 20.86
C GLY A 79 4.32 1.09 19.42
N GLU A 80 5.10 0.04 19.17
CA GLU A 80 5.61 -0.30 17.83
C GLU A 80 4.47 -0.60 16.84
N LEU A 81 3.47 -1.39 17.25
CA LEU A 81 2.28 -1.65 16.44
C LEU A 81 1.51 -0.37 16.11
N MET A 82 1.40 0.55 17.06
CA MET A 82 0.77 1.86 16.83
C MET A 82 1.59 2.71 15.85
N GLN A 83 2.92 2.68 15.89
CA GLN A 83 3.75 3.35 14.88
C GLN A 83 3.55 2.74 13.49
N TRP A 84 3.57 1.41 13.37
CA TRP A 84 3.36 0.72 12.10
C TRP A 84 2.02 1.08 11.46
N THR A 85 0.99 1.28 12.28
CA THR A 85 -0.37 1.63 11.86
C THR A 85 -0.62 3.15 11.80
N GLY A 86 0.43 3.97 11.95
CA GLY A 86 0.35 5.43 11.86
C GLY A 86 -0.43 6.11 12.99
N ARG A 87 -0.65 5.42 14.12
CA ARG A 87 -1.33 5.92 15.32
C ARG A 87 -0.31 6.59 16.25
N TRP A 88 0.27 7.70 15.80
CA TRP A 88 1.42 8.34 16.44
C TRP A 88 1.22 8.71 17.91
N GLY A 89 0.06 9.28 18.27
CA GLY A 89 -0.24 9.63 19.66
C GLY A 89 -0.30 8.42 20.58
N ALA A 90 -1.06 7.39 20.16
CA ALA A 90 -1.15 6.14 20.92
C ALA A 90 0.22 5.43 21.02
N ALA A 91 1.08 5.55 20.01
CA ALA A 91 2.44 5.02 20.10
C ALA A 91 3.23 5.69 21.23
N VAL A 92 3.20 7.02 21.31
CA VAL A 92 3.84 7.78 22.40
C VAL A 92 3.30 7.34 23.75
N ASP A 93 1.98 7.28 23.92
CA ASP A 93 1.35 6.87 25.20
C ASP A 93 1.84 5.49 25.67
N TYR A 94 1.96 4.52 24.75
CA TYR A 94 2.47 3.19 25.07
C TYR A 94 3.97 3.19 25.41
N TYR A 95 4.79 3.96 24.70
CA TYR A 95 6.21 4.05 25.02
C TYR A 95 6.46 4.81 26.34
N GLU A 96 5.68 5.84 26.66
CA GLU A 96 5.73 6.53 27.95
C GLU A 96 5.41 5.58 29.11
N ALA A 97 4.39 4.72 28.93
CA ALA A 97 4.08 3.68 29.90
C ALA A 97 5.25 2.69 30.06
N ALA A 98 5.88 2.26 28.96
CA ALA A 98 7.03 1.36 29.00
C ALA A 98 8.24 1.99 29.73
N VAL A 99 8.57 3.24 29.42
CA VAL A 99 9.67 4.00 30.06
C VAL A 99 9.38 4.26 31.54
N SER A 100 8.12 4.54 31.90
CA SER A 100 7.74 4.74 33.32
C SER A 100 7.96 3.49 34.17
N LEU A 101 7.78 2.30 33.59
CA LEU A 101 8.03 1.01 34.24
C LEU A 101 9.52 0.65 34.31
N ALA A 102 10.35 1.18 33.39
CA ALA A 102 11.79 0.92 33.33
C ALA A 102 12.60 2.18 32.94
N PRO A 103 12.68 3.21 33.82
CA PRO A 103 13.22 4.53 33.46
C PRO A 103 14.73 4.58 33.22
N LYS A 104 15.44 3.48 33.46
CA LYS A 104 16.89 3.34 33.20
C LYS A 104 17.19 2.53 31.94
N ASP A 105 16.16 2.05 31.23
CA ASP A 105 16.32 1.32 29.98
C ASP A 105 16.51 2.34 28.83
N GLU A 106 17.77 2.49 28.39
CA GLU A 106 18.13 3.41 27.30
C GLU A 106 17.49 3.02 25.96
N GLY A 107 17.19 1.73 25.75
CA GLY A 107 16.52 1.26 24.54
C GLY A 107 15.07 1.71 24.47
N LEU A 108 14.34 1.61 25.60
CA LEU A 108 12.97 2.13 25.70
C LEU A 108 12.93 3.66 25.59
N ALA A 109 13.90 4.36 26.18
CA ALA A 109 14.02 5.81 26.06
C ALA A 109 14.22 6.23 24.58
N ALA A 110 15.12 5.56 23.85
CA ALA A 110 15.34 5.83 22.43
C ALA A 110 14.10 5.55 21.56
N GLN A 111 13.33 4.50 21.88
CA GLN A 111 12.07 4.21 21.19
C GLN A 111 11.01 5.29 21.44
N LEU A 112 10.90 5.79 22.68
CA LEU A 112 10.02 6.90 23.02
C LEU A 112 10.43 8.19 22.28
N ASP A 113 11.71 8.54 22.30
CA ASP A 113 12.24 9.72 21.61
C ASP A 113 11.93 9.67 20.11
N HIS A 114 12.11 8.49 19.49
CA HIS A 114 11.75 8.29 18.09
C HIS A 114 10.24 8.45 17.85
N ALA A 115 9.39 7.88 18.71
CA ALA A 115 7.95 8.02 18.61
C ALA A 115 7.48 9.47 18.73
N VAL A 116 8.06 10.23 19.68
CA VAL A 116 7.76 11.65 19.89
C VAL A 116 8.20 12.47 18.68
N LEU A 117 9.38 12.19 18.12
CA LEU A 117 9.86 12.87 16.90
C LEU A 117 8.90 12.64 15.73
N LEU A 118 8.48 11.39 15.49
CA LEU A 118 7.53 11.06 14.43
C LEU A 118 6.19 11.78 14.65
N ALA A 119 5.63 11.69 15.87
CA ALA A 119 4.37 12.35 16.20
C ALA A 119 4.44 13.87 16.00
N ALA A 120 5.51 14.51 16.48
CA ALA A 120 5.76 15.93 16.30
C ALA A 120 5.94 16.31 14.82
N HIS A 121 6.63 15.48 14.04
CA HIS A 121 6.81 15.72 12.61
C HIS A 121 5.47 15.71 11.86
N HIS A 122 4.65 14.66 12.05
CA HIS A 122 3.32 14.57 11.46
C HIS A 122 2.39 15.70 11.95
N GLN A 123 2.49 16.10 13.21
CA GLN A 123 1.74 17.23 13.75
C GLN A 123 2.18 18.55 13.10
N SER A 124 3.48 18.76 12.91
CA SER A 124 4.05 19.97 12.30
C SER A 124 3.63 20.16 10.84
N LEU A 125 3.33 19.07 10.12
CA LEU A 125 2.81 19.14 8.76
C LEU A 125 1.36 19.65 8.72
N ARG A 126 0.61 19.46 9.81
CA ARG A 126 -0.79 19.89 9.90
C ARG A 126 -1.00 21.22 10.62
N GLN A 127 -0.16 21.55 11.60
CA GLN A 127 -0.31 22.76 12.45
C GLN A 127 -0.38 24.09 11.68
N PRO A 128 0.42 24.32 10.60
CA PRO A 128 0.38 25.58 9.86
C PRO A 128 -0.94 25.80 9.12
N LEU A 129 -1.72 24.73 8.89
CA LEU A 129 -2.94 24.80 8.09
C LEU A 129 -4.05 25.52 8.86
N ARG A 130 -4.47 26.68 8.36
CA ARG A 130 -5.74 27.30 8.76
C ARG A 130 -6.91 26.42 8.32
N ARG A 131 -8.08 26.67 8.92
CA ARG A 131 -9.31 25.96 8.55
C ARG A 131 -9.58 26.12 7.05
N GLY A 132 -9.51 25.02 6.31
CA GLY A 132 -9.75 24.99 4.86
C GLY A 132 -8.48 25.02 4.00
N GLU A 133 -7.30 25.26 4.59
CA GLU A 133 -6.03 25.10 3.89
C GLU A 133 -5.71 23.61 3.66
N ARG A 134 -4.89 23.37 2.64
CA ARG A 134 -4.52 22.05 2.14
C ARG A 134 -3.01 21.91 2.13
N LEU A 135 -2.54 20.66 2.12
CA LEU A 135 -1.12 20.34 1.99
C LEU A 135 -0.66 20.65 0.55
N ASP A 136 0.49 21.31 0.43
CA ASP A 136 1.00 21.77 -0.87
C ASP A 136 1.68 20.62 -1.65
N LEU A 137 0.97 20.12 -2.65
CA LEU A 137 1.44 19.11 -3.61
C LEU A 137 1.23 19.61 -5.05
N ARG A 138 1.39 20.92 -5.29
CA ARG A 138 1.07 21.57 -6.58
C ARG A 138 1.99 21.14 -7.72
N ASP A 139 3.17 20.63 -7.38
CA ASP A 139 4.14 20.05 -8.31
C ASP A 139 4.03 18.51 -8.42
N VAL A 140 2.91 17.96 -7.96
CA VAL A 140 2.57 16.55 -8.07
C VAL A 140 1.33 16.39 -8.97
N THR A 141 1.34 15.38 -9.83
CA THR A 141 0.15 14.88 -10.54
C THR A 141 -0.22 13.49 -10.07
N PHE A 142 -1.40 13.33 -9.47
CA PHE A 142 -2.02 12.04 -9.20
C PHE A 142 -2.62 11.48 -10.48
N MET A 143 -2.00 10.43 -11.02
CA MET A 143 -2.47 9.70 -12.19
C MET A 143 -3.35 8.55 -11.73
N VAL A 144 -4.65 8.68 -11.96
CA VAL A 144 -5.67 7.71 -11.58
C VAL A 144 -6.11 6.89 -12.81
N PRO A 145 -5.47 5.74 -13.11
CA PRO A 145 -5.99 4.82 -14.10
C PRO A 145 -7.26 4.16 -13.55
N CYS A 146 -8.31 4.09 -14.36
CA CYS A 146 -9.56 3.46 -13.93
C CYS A 146 -10.29 2.75 -15.07
N ARG A 147 -11.08 1.75 -14.69
CA ARG A 147 -12.17 1.19 -15.49
C ARG A 147 -13.40 1.08 -14.59
N ILE A 148 -14.44 1.87 -14.88
CA ILE A 148 -15.64 1.93 -14.04
C ILE A 148 -16.58 0.79 -14.45
N GLU A 149 -16.42 -0.35 -13.78
CA GLU A 149 -17.18 -1.58 -14.06
C GLU A 149 -18.25 -1.92 -13.00
N SER A 150 -18.29 -1.19 -11.88
CA SER A 150 -19.22 -1.44 -10.79
C SER A 150 -19.63 -0.18 -10.02
N PRO A 151 -20.75 -0.21 -9.28
CA PRO A 151 -21.13 0.86 -8.35
C PRO A 151 -20.06 1.16 -7.30
N ASP A 152 -19.34 0.14 -6.82
CA ASP A 152 -18.26 0.31 -5.84
C ASP A 152 -17.08 1.06 -6.43
N ARG A 153 -16.66 0.76 -7.67
CA ARG A 153 -15.57 1.50 -8.36
C ARG A 153 -15.96 2.96 -8.58
N ARG A 154 -17.22 3.22 -8.97
CA ARG A 154 -17.77 4.57 -9.07
C ARG A 154 -17.72 5.31 -7.73
N ARG A 155 -18.18 4.68 -6.65
CA ARG A 155 -18.14 5.22 -5.28
C ARG A 155 -16.70 5.51 -4.86
N ASN A 156 -15.79 4.56 -5.05
CA ASN A 156 -14.40 4.68 -4.62
C ASN A 156 -13.68 5.82 -5.36
N LEU A 157 -13.89 5.97 -6.69
CA LEU A 157 -13.36 7.11 -7.44
C LEU A 157 -13.89 8.45 -6.89
N ARG A 158 -15.19 8.54 -6.56
CA ARG A 158 -15.77 9.73 -5.93
C ARG A 158 -15.10 10.06 -4.59
N ILE A 159 -14.93 9.04 -3.74
CA ILE A 159 -14.26 9.19 -2.44
C ILE A 159 -12.82 9.67 -2.65
N LEU A 160 -12.04 9.02 -3.52
CA LEU A 160 -10.66 9.37 -3.79
C LEU A 160 -10.51 10.82 -4.26
N VAL A 161 -11.25 11.24 -5.29
CA VAL A 161 -11.15 12.61 -5.83
C VAL A 161 -11.55 13.64 -4.77
N THR A 162 -12.63 13.38 -4.04
CA THR A 162 -13.07 14.26 -2.96
C THR A 162 -12.03 14.31 -1.84
N TYR A 163 -11.41 13.19 -1.50
CA TYR A 163 -10.38 13.07 -0.49
C TYR A 163 -9.12 13.87 -0.86
N LEU A 164 -8.58 13.65 -2.06
CA LEU A 164 -7.40 14.39 -2.55
C LEU A 164 -7.69 15.88 -2.59
N ARG A 165 -8.83 16.31 -3.13
CA ARG A 165 -9.21 17.74 -3.17
C ARG A 165 -9.48 18.32 -1.79
N ARG A 166 -9.91 17.53 -0.81
CA ARG A 166 -10.16 18.02 0.55
C ARG A 166 -8.87 18.37 1.28
N HIS A 167 -7.81 17.58 1.03
CA HIS A 167 -6.58 17.62 1.82
C HIS A 167 -5.39 18.22 1.09
N LEU A 168 -5.38 18.23 -0.25
CA LEU A 168 -4.21 18.56 -1.06
C LEU A 168 -4.52 19.69 -2.06
N ASP A 169 -3.53 20.57 -2.26
CA ASP A 169 -3.44 21.40 -3.45
C ASP A 169 -2.56 20.66 -4.46
N THR A 170 -3.17 20.01 -5.45
CA THR A 170 -2.48 19.10 -6.37
C THR A 170 -3.18 19.01 -7.73
N ASN A 171 -2.57 18.29 -8.67
CA ASN A 171 -3.15 18.03 -9.99
C ASN A 171 -3.70 16.60 -10.02
N ILE A 172 -4.91 16.41 -10.54
CA ILE A 172 -5.51 15.09 -10.71
C ILE A 172 -5.69 14.84 -12.20
N LEU A 173 -5.12 13.74 -12.70
CA LEU A 173 -5.27 13.28 -14.08
C LEU A 173 -5.94 11.90 -14.04
N ILE A 174 -7.10 11.75 -14.68
CA ILE A 174 -7.87 10.50 -14.68
C ILE A 174 -7.84 9.91 -16.09
N CYS A 175 -7.50 8.63 -16.20
CA CYS A 175 -7.51 7.90 -17.47
C CYS A 175 -8.52 6.77 -17.40
N GLU A 176 -9.60 6.87 -18.17
CA GLU A 176 -10.66 5.87 -18.22
C GLU A 176 -10.43 4.89 -19.38
N ASP A 177 -10.31 3.61 -19.05
CA ASP A 177 -10.10 2.51 -20.00
C ASP A 177 -11.39 1.72 -20.19
N ASN A 178 -12.31 2.30 -20.96
CA ASN A 178 -13.56 1.66 -21.37
C ASN A 178 -14.04 2.27 -22.69
N PRO A 179 -14.01 1.56 -23.83
CA PRO A 179 -14.39 2.13 -25.12
C PRO A 179 -15.90 2.36 -25.27
N GLU A 180 -16.72 1.61 -24.52
CA GLU A 180 -18.19 1.63 -24.65
C GLU A 180 -18.85 2.68 -23.77
N ARG A 181 -18.17 3.08 -22.68
CA ARG A 181 -18.73 3.98 -21.67
C ARG A 181 -17.75 5.07 -21.28
N GLN A 182 -18.32 6.20 -20.88
CA GLN A 182 -17.59 7.38 -20.43
C GLN A 182 -18.20 7.89 -19.11
N ASP A 183 -17.87 7.22 -18.01
CA ASP A 183 -18.50 7.47 -16.71
C ASP A 183 -17.86 8.64 -15.96
N VAL A 184 -16.53 8.83 -16.12
CA VAL A 184 -15.76 9.80 -15.34
C VAL A 184 -16.31 11.23 -15.44
N PRO A 185 -16.63 11.80 -16.62
CA PRO A 185 -17.17 13.16 -16.70
C PRO A 185 -18.48 13.34 -15.92
N GLY A 186 -19.36 12.35 -15.96
CA GLY A 186 -20.60 12.36 -15.19
C GLY A 186 -20.35 12.28 -13.68
N ILE A 187 -19.41 11.43 -13.26
CA ILE A 187 -19.00 11.33 -11.85
C ILE A 187 -18.41 12.66 -11.35
N MET A 188 -17.55 13.30 -12.14
CA MET A 188 -16.95 14.59 -11.77
C MET A 188 -17.99 15.71 -11.71
N ALA A 189 -18.97 15.73 -12.63
CA ALA A 189 -20.07 16.69 -12.60
C ALA A 189 -20.93 16.55 -11.33
N GLU A 190 -21.18 15.33 -10.84
CA GLU A 190 -21.88 15.10 -9.56
C GLU A 190 -21.12 15.64 -8.34
N LEU A 191 -19.80 15.78 -8.44
CA LEU A 191 -18.95 16.41 -7.43
C LEU A 191 -18.85 17.93 -7.62
N GLY A 192 -19.58 18.50 -8.58
CA GLY A 192 -19.54 19.92 -8.92
C GLY A 192 -18.26 20.34 -9.67
N LEU A 193 -17.57 19.39 -10.32
CA LEU A 193 -16.32 19.64 -11.03
C LEU A 193 -16.55 19.79 -12.54
N SER A 194 -15.82 20.71 -13.15
CA SER A 194 -15.78 20.95 -14.58
C SER A 194 -14.54 20.33 -15.22
N SER A 195 -14.40 20.37 -16.55
CA SER A 195 -13.17 19.93 -17.23
C SER A 195 -11.94 20.78 -16.92
N ALA A 196 -12.09 21.95 -16.29
CA ALA A 196 -10.97 22.78 -15.83
C ALA A 196 -10.40 22.31 -14.48
N ASP A 197 -11.12 21.44 -13.76
CA ASP A 197 -10.81 21.01 -12.41
C ASP A 197 -9.91 19.77 -12.32
N TYR A 198 -9.77 19.04 -13.43
CA TYR A 198 -9.01 17.79 -13.53
C TYR A 198 -8.61 17.52 -14.98
N GLY A 199 -7.50 16.82 -15.18
CA GLY A 199 -7.15 16.27 -16.49
C GLY A 199 -7.92 14.99 -16.76
N TYR A 200 -8.33 14.77 -18.01
CA TYR A 200 -9.10 13.59 -18.41
C TYR A 200 -8.59 13.01 -19.72
N ILE A 201 -8.41 11.69 -19.74
CA ILE A 201 -8.04 10.90 -20.91
C ILE A 201 -9.02 9.73 -21.01
N HIS A 202 -9.59 9.52 -22.19
CA HIS A 202 -10.48 8.40 -22.47
C HIS A 202 -9.81 7.47 -23.49
N LEU A 203 -9.52 6.23 -23.10
CA LEU A 203 -8.96 5.22 -23.98
C LEU A 203 -10.09 4.47 -24.70
N THR A 204 -10.22 4.72 -26.00
CA THR A 204 -11.28 4.13 -26.83
C THR A 204 -10.83 2.94 -27.67
N SER A 205 -9.55 2.57 -27.61
CA SER A 205 -8.97 1.54 -28.48
C SER A 205 -8.67 0.20 -27.78
N ASN A 206 -8.99 0.05 -26.50
CA ASN A 206 -8.94 -1.23 -25.79
C ASN A 206 -10.34 -1.87 -25.82
N ASP A 207 -10.63 -2.67 -26.84
CA ASP A 207 -11.91 -3.38 -27.00
C ASP A 207 -11.99 -4.68 -26.16
N SER A 208 -10.96 -4.97 -25.34
CA SER A 208 -10.98 -6.09 -24.41
C SER A 208 -11.66 -5.71 -23.07
N PRO A 209 -12.19 -6.69 -22.31
CA PRO A 209 -12.71 -6.45 -20.97
C PRO A 209 -11.61 -6.28 -19.91
N TYR A 210 -10.33 -6.38 -20.29
CA TYR A 210 -9.19 -6.37 -19.39
C TYR A 210 -8.50 -5.01 -19.38
N THR A 211 -8.28 -4.48 -18.18
CA THR A 211 -7.63 -3.18 -18.01
C THR A 211 -6.16 -3.24 -18.40
N HIS A 212 -5.66 -2.23 -19.12
CA HIS A 212 -4.25 -2.11 -19.47
C HIS A 212 -3.55 -1.03 -18.62
N ARG A 213 -3.46 -1.28 -17.30
CA ARG A 213 -2.99 -0.29 -16.30
C ARG A 213 -1.63 0.31 -16.61
N GLY A 214 -0.65 -0.52 -16.97
CA GLY A 214 0.69 -0.03 -17.34
C GLY A 214 0.64 0.95 -18.52
N LYS A 215 -0.21 0.68 -19.52
CA LYS A 215 -0.41 1.56 -20.67
C LYS A 215 -1.06 2.89 -20.27
N GLN A 216 -2.10 2.84 -19.44
CA GLN A 216 -2.73 4.06 -18.90
C GLN A 216 -1.69 4.94 -18.20
N LEU A 217 -0.94 4.38 -17.25
CA LEU A 217 0.06 5.13 -16.48
C LEU A 217 1.15 5.73 -17.37
N ASN A 218 1.57 5.03 -18.42
CA ASN A 218 2.54 5.55 -19.37
C ASN A 218 2.01 6.72 -20.20
N ILE A 219 0.78 6.63 -20.70
CA ILE A 219 0.11 7.73 -21.42
C ILE A 219 -0.06 8.94 -20.48
N MET A 220 -0.48 8.69 -19.25
CA MET A 220 -0.68 9.73 -18.24
C MET A 220 0.62 10.42 -17.85
N ALA A 221 1.71 9.67 -17.66
CA ALA A 221 3.02 10.22 -17.31
C ALA A 221 3.58 11.11 -18.44
N ALA A 222 3.31 10.76 -19.69
CA ALA A 222 3.66 11.59 -20.84
C ALA A 222 2.82 12.88 -20.94
N ALA A 223 1.56 12.84 -20.49
CA ALA A 223 0.65 13.99 -20.46
C ALA A 223 0.86 14.91 -19.24
N ALA A 224 1.42 14.39 -18.14
CA ALA A 224 1.65 15.13 -16.92
C ALA A 224 2.72 16.22 -17.12
N THR A 225 2.45 17.42 -16.61
CA THR A 225 3.34 18.59 -16.73
C THR A 225 4.19 18.84 -15.50
N THR A 226 3.85 18.20 -14.38
CA THR A 226 4.53 18.32 -13.10
C THR A 226 5.83 17.49 -13.05
N PRO A 227 6.78 17.84 -12.17
CA PRO A 227 8.01 17.06 -11.99
C PRO A 227 7.79 15.73 -11.26
N ILE A 228 6.74 15.60 -10.44
CA ILE A 228 6.43 14.38 -9.69
C ILE A 228 5.09 13.83 -10.14
N VAL A 229 5.04 12.53 -10.41
CA VAL A 229 3.80 11.83 -10.79
C VAL A 229 3.53 10.69 -9.83
N VAL A 230 2.26 10.40 -9.58
CA VAL A 230 1.82 9.33 -8.67
C VAL A 230 0.99 8.33 -9.44
N GLY A 231 1.39 7.06 -9.45
CA GLY A 231 0.47 5.99 -9.84
C GLY A 231 -0.50 5.76 -8.69
N GLN A 232 -1.77 6.10 -8.88
CA GLN A 232 -2.78 6.14 -7.83
C GLN A 232 -3.99 5.28 -8.20
N ASP A 233 -4.16 4.16 -7.51
CA ASP A 233 -5.33 3.32 -7.67
C ASP A 233 -6.60 4.03 -7.16
N THR A 234 -7.74 3.72 -7.79
CA THR A 234 -9.02 4.40 -7.56
C THR A 234 -9.60 4.24 -6.15
N ASP A 235 -9.11 3.27 -5.41
CA ASP A 235 -9.69 2.72 -4.19
C ASP A 235 -8.69 2.67 -3.05
N VAL A 236 -7.53 3.31 -3.18
CA VAL A 236 -6.55 3.34 -2.09
C VAL A 236 -6.40 4.74 -1.51
N LEU A 237 -6.28 4.81 -0.19
CA LEU A 237 -6.04 6.04 0.57
C LEU A 237 -4.92 5.79 1.58
N VAL A 238 -4.13 6.83 1.83
CA VAL A 238 -3.22 6.92 2.97
C VAL A 238 -3.56 8.17 3.77
N GLU A 239 -3.01 8.30 4.98
CA GLU A 239 -3.13 9.55 5.72
C GLU A 239 -2.44 10.69 4.94
N PRO A 240 -3.01 11.91 4.85
CA PRO A 240 -2.53 12.94 3.93
C PRO A 240 -1.08 13.39 4.13
N THR A 241 -0.56 13.40 5.37
CA THR A 241 0.84 13.75 5.62
C THR A 241 1.80 12.68 5.11
N GLN A 242 1.38 11.42 4.95
CA GLN A 242 2.17 10.40 4.27
C GLN A 242 2.45 10.77 2.79
N TYR A 243 1.53 11.45 2.09
CA TYR A 243 1.78 11.95 0.74
C TYR A 243 2.88 13.02 0.70
N VAL A 244 2.89 13.94 1.66
CA VAL A 244 3.90 15.00 1.76
C VAL A 244 5.29 14.41 1.99
N LEU A 245 5.38 13.36 2.81
CA LEU A 245 6.64 12.67 3.07
C LEU A 245 7.17 11.95 1.83
N ALA A 246 6.29 11.29 1.07
CA ALA A 246 6.68 10.67 -0.20
C ALA A 246 7.11 11.70 -1.25
N GLN A 247 6.43 12.85 -1.35
CA GLN A 247 6.82 13.96 -2.21
C GLN A 247 8.24 14.47 -1.85
N ARG A 248 8.52 14.71 -0.57
CA ARG A 248 9.85 15.13 -0.09
C ARG A 248 10.93 14.10 -0.43
N ALA A 249 10.65 12.82 -0.23
CA ALA A 249 11.58 11.76 -0.59
C ALA A 249 11.96 11.81 -2.09
N VAL A 250 10.98 12.03 -2.98
CA VAL A 250 11.25 12.19 -4.42
C VAL A 250 12.06 13.46 -4.72
N HIS A 251 11.80 14.58 -4.03
CA HIS A 251 12.65 15.76 -4.14
C HIS A 251 14.10 15.49 -3.72
N ASP A 252 14.29 14.63 -2.72
CA ASP A 252 15.60 14.20 -2.22
C ASP A 252 16.27 13.12 -3.10
N GLY A 253 15.76 12.91 -4.32
CA GLY A 253 16.35 12.03 -5.33
C GLY A 253 15.94 10.56 -5.24
N VAL A 254 14.90 10.23 -4.48
CA VAL A 254 14.30 8.89 -4.50
C VAL A 254 13.59 8.66 -5.84
N ALA A 255 13.84 7.51 -6.47
CA ALA A 255 13.21 7.17 -7.75
C ALA A 255 11.75 6.72 -7.57
N LEU A 256 11.49 5.94 -6.51
CA LEU A 256 10.15 5.46 -6.13
C LEU A 256 9.94 5.66 -4.64
N ALA A 257 8.95 6.47 -4.25
CA ALA A 257 8.55 6.63 -2.86
C ALA A 257 7.14 6.07 -2.63
N CYS A 258 7.03 5.08 -1.74
CA CYS A 258 5.76 4.62 -1.23
C CYS A 258 5.35 5.50 -0.04
N PRO A 259 4.18 6.16 -0.07
CA PRO A 259 3.64 6.88 1.09
C PRO A 259 3.10 5.89 2.15
N PHE A 260 3.67 4.69 2.29
CA PHE A 260 3.26 3.66 3.23
C PHE A 260 4.36 2.62 3.43
N ASN A 261 4.30 1.91 4.55
CA ASN A 261 5.35 0.98 5.01
C ASN A 261 5.19 -0.45 4.45
N GLY A 262 4.30 -0.64 3.49
CA GLY A 262 4.00 -1.94 2.89
C GLY A 262 2.89 -2.71 3.57
N LEU A 263 2.33 -2.20 4.67
CA LEU A 263 1.10 -2.73 5.24
C LEU A 263 -0.09 -2.25 4.42
N PHE A 264 -0.82 -3.19 3.86
CA PHE A 264 -1.95 -2.95 2.97
C PHE A 264 -3.20 -3.56 3.60
N PHE A 265 -4.15 -2.73 4.02
CA PHE A 265 -5.39 -3.18 4.66
C PHE A 265 -6.57 -3.05 3.70
N ASP A 266 -7.41 -4.07 3.63
CA ASP A 266 -8.76 -3.94 3.08
C ASP A 266 -9.68 -3.33 4.13
N VAL A 267 -10.32 -2.23 3.79
CA VAL A 267 -11.32 -1.56 4.62
C VAL A 267 -12.67 -2.16 4.28
N GLY A 268 -13.20 -2.93 5.23
CA GLY A 268 -14.45 -3.65 5.05
C GLY A 268 -15.61 -2.73 4.68
N PRO A 269 -16.63 -3.24 3.97
CA PRO A 269 -17.70 -2.42 3.38
C PRO A 269 -18.48 -1.61 4.43
N ASP A 270 -18.59 -2.11 5.66
CA ASP A 270 -19.24 -1.40 6.78
C ASP A 270 -18.53 -0.10 7.17
N PHE A 271 -17.23 0.01 6.90
CA PHE A 271 -16.40 1.15 7.30
C PHE A 271 -16.29 2.21 6.20
N VAL A 272 -16.45 1.83 4.93
CA VAL A 272 -16.32 2.73 3.77
C VAL A 272 -17.26 3.95 3.86
N PRO A 273 -18.56 3.83 4.26
CA PRO A 273 -19.43 5.00 4.45
C PRO A 273 -18.93 5.99 5.51
N GLY A 274 -18.20 5.50 6.52
CA GLY A 274 -17.54 6.37 7.51
C GLY A 274 -16.43 7.21 6.87
N VAL A 275 -15.60 6.58 6.03
CA VAL A 275 -14.55 7.26 5.27
C VAL A 275 -15.16 8.28 4.31
N GLU A 276 -16.20 7.92 3.57
CA GLU A 276 -16.87 8.82 2.62
C GLU A 276 -17.40 10.09 3.33
N ARG A 277 -18.07 9.93 4.47
CA ARG A 277 -18.67 11.07 5.20
C ARG A 277 -17.63 12.00 5.83
N THR A 278 -16.52 11.46 6.30
CA THR A 278 -15.54 12.20 7.11
C THR A 278 -14.30 12.60 6.33
N LEU A 279 -14.04 11.92 5.21
CA LEU A 279 -12.81 11.97 4.43
C LEU A 279 -11.58 11.78 5.33
N SER A 280 -11.66 10.84 6.27
CA SER A 280 -10.60 10.53 7.23
C SER A 280 -10.38 9.03 7.35
N VAL A 281 -9.11 8.65 7.36
CA VAL A 281 -8.65 7.26 7.49
C VAL A 281 -8.18 6.93 8.92
N ASN A 282 -7.99 7.95 9.77
CA ASN A 282 -7.43 7.78 11.12
C ASN A 282 -8.39 7.11 12.10
N GLN A 283 -9.69 7.14 11.81
CA GLN A 283 -10.74 6.57 12.65
C GLN A 283 -10.98 5.07 12.41
N ILE A 284 -10.37 4.50 11.37
CA ILE A 284 -10.55 3.09 11.04
C ILE A 284 -9.81 2.26 12.09
N ASP A 285 -10.50 1.30 12.71
CA ASP A 285 -9.84 0.35 13.59
C ASP A 285 -9.19 -0.75 12.73
N LEU A 286 -7.87 -0.67 12.58
CA LEU A 286 -7.07 -1.62 11.82
C LEU A 286 -6.82 -2.93 12.58
N PHE A 287 -7.31 -3.04 13.81
CA PHE A 287 -7.29 -4.28 14.59
C PHE A 287 -8.66 -4.99 14.58
N ASP A 288 -9.68 -4.38 13.98
CA ASP A 288 -10.96 -5.06 13.73
C ASP A 288 -10.76 -6.13 12.64
N PRO A 289 -11.17 -7.39 12.86
CA PRO A 289 -10.97 -8.47 11.90
C PRO A 289 -11.67 -8.27 10.56
N ARG A 290 -12.63 -7.34 10.47
CA ARG A 290 -13.28 -6.97 9.20
C ARG A 290 -12.42 -6.04 8.34
N ASN A 291 -11.33 -5.51 8.89
CA ASN A 291 -10.33 -4.74 8.16
C ASN A 291 -9.06 -5.59 7.99
N GLU A 292 -9.08 -6.53 7.05
CA GLU A 292 -8.04 -7.54 6.89
C GLU A 292 -6.75 -6.94 6.29
N MET A 293 -5.58 -7.39 6.77
CA MET A 293 -4.32 -7.06 6.12
C MET A 293 -4.14 -7.95 4.87
N LEU A 294 -4.37 -7.39 3.68
CA LEU A 294 -4.24 -8.10 2.40
C LEU A 294 -2.80 -8.47 2.09
N TYR A 295 -1.89 -7.54 2.29
CA TYR A 295 -0.48 -7.71 1.93
C TYR A 295 0.43 -7.10 2.98
N LYS A 296 1.55 -7.80 3.20
CA LYS A 296 2.73 -7.27 3.87
C LYS A 296 3.83 -7.06 2.83
N ASN A 297 4.49 -5.90 2.85
CA ASN A 297 5.52 -5.48 1.90
C ASN A 297 5.00 -5.15 0.49
N SER A 298 3.77 -4.67 0.34
CA SER A 298 3.25 -4.22 -0.97
C SER A 298 4.02 -3.02 -1.52
N TYR A 299 4.22 -2.95 -2.84
CA TYR A 299 4.74 -1.78 -3.58
C TYR A 299 3.68 -1.14 -4.48
N SER A 300 2.41 -1.54 -4.32
CA SER A 300 1.29 -1.18 -5.20
C SER A 300 0.29 -0.24 -4.50
N GLY A 301 -0.66 0.31 -5.26
CA GLY A 301 -1.70 1.21 -4.75
C GLY A 301 -1.42 2.68 -5.06
N SER A 302 -0.59 3.32 -4.23
CA SER A 302 -0.22 4.74 -4.38
C SER A 302 1.28 4.87 -4.35
N VAL A 303 1.90 5.33 -5.44
CA VAL A 303 3.37 5.30 -5.58
C VAL A 303 3.87 6.54 -6.30
N PHE A 304 4.82 7.25 -5.68
CA PHE A 304 5.37 8.51 -6.18
C PHE A 304 6.65 8.27 -6.99
N PHE A 305 6.76 8.98 -8.10
CA PHE A 305 7.91 8.94 -9.01
C PHE A 305 8.36 10.34 -9.36
N GLY A 306 9.67 10.55 -9.44
CA GLY A 306 10.17 11.64 -10.26
C GLY A 306 9.84 11.34 -11.71
N ARG A 307 9.24 12.27 -12.47
CA ARG A 307 8.85 12.03 -13.86
C ARG A 307 10.03 11.58 -14.74
N TRP A 308 11.24 12.07 -14.43
CA TRP A 308 12.50 11.65 -15.06
C TRP A 308 12.81 10.14 -14.94
N VAL A 309 12.23 9.46 -13.96
CA VAL A 309 12.41 8.01 -13.74
C VAL A 309 11.79 7.21 -14.87
N PHE A 310 10.71 7.69 -15.49
CA PHE A 310 10.04 6.98 -16.59
C PHE A 310 10.96 6.79 -17.79
N ASP A 311 11.82 7.78 -18.10
CA ASP A 311 12.80 7.66 -19.17
C ASP A 311 13.90 6.65 -18.82
N ARG A 312 14.33 6.62 -17.55
CA ARG A 312 15.35 5.68 -17.07
C ARG A 312 14.87 4.24 -16.98
N LEU A 313 13.59 4.03 -16.73
CA LEU A 313 13.00 2.70 -16.62
C LEU A 313 12.40 2.20 -17.94
N GLY A 314 12.13 3.08 -18.92
CA GLY A 314 11.28 2.75 -20.06
C GLY A 314 9.80 2.67 -19.70
N GLY A 315 9.39 3.34 -18.62
CA GLY A 315 8.03 3.37 -18.08
C GLY A 315 7.55 2.05 -17.47
N PHE A 316 6.24 1.94 -17.22
CA PHE A 316 5.60 0.69 -16.83
C PHE A 316 5.68 -0.32 -17.98
N ASN A 317 5.86 -1.59 -17.65
CA ASN A 317 5.91 -2.65 -18.65
C ASN A 317 4.50 -2.93 -19.20
N GLU A 318 4.27 -2.54 -20.46
CA GLU A 318 2.98 -2.64 -21.15
C GLU A 318 2.66 -4.07 -21.60
N LYS A 319 3.47 -5.07 -21.24
CA LYS A 319 3.14 -6.48 -21.47
C LYS A 319 2.22 -7.05 -20.39
N PHE A 320 2.16 -6.43 -19.21
CA PHE A 320 1.21 -6.79 -18.18
C PHE A 320 -0.19 -6.27 -18.52
N VAL A 321 -1.17 -7.17 -18.48
CA VAL A 321 -2.58 -6.90 -18.82
C VAL A 321 -3.47 -7.49 -17.73
N SER A 322 -4.61 -6.85 -17.45
CA SER A 322 -5.52 -7.18 -16.34
C SER A 322 -4.86 -6.96 -14.98
N TRP A 323 -4.37 -8.03 -14.34
CA TRP A 323 -3.78 -7.98 -13.00
C TRP A 323 -2.66 -9.00 -12.92
N GLY A 324 -1.57 -8.61 -12.27
CA GLY A 324 -0.50 -9.51 -11.90
C GLY A 324 0.86 -9.03 -12.39
N TRP A 325 1.70 -8.85 -11.37
CA TRP A 325 3.14 -8.59 -11.31
C TRP A 325 3.67 -7.23 -11.76
N GLU A 326 2.87 -6.32 -12.30
CA GLU A 326 3.40 -5.07 -12.85
C GLU A 326 4.13 -4.19 -11.82
N ASP A 327 3.60 -4.06 -10.60
CA ASP A 327 4.22 -3.21 -9.58
C ASP A 327 5.45 -3.89 -8.95
N PHE A 328 5.43 -5.23 -8.83
CA PHE A 328 6.58 -6.00 -8.35
C PHE A 328 7.70 -6.04 -9.40
N GLU A 329 7.36 -6.15 -10.68
CA GLU A 329 8.31 -6.04 -11.78
C GLU A 329 9.00 -4.68 -11.77
N LEU A 330 8.22 -3.61 -11.62
CA LEU A 330 8.76 -2.26 -11.60
C LEU A 330 9.75 -2.07 -10.45
N TYR A 331 9.39 -2.55 -9.26
CA TYR A 331 10.29 -2.54 -8.10
C TYR A 331 11.58 -3.32 -8.37
N ARG A 332 11.49 -4.53 -8.94
CA ARG A 332 12.68 -5.33 -9.27
C ARG A 332 13.57 -4.66 -10.32
N ARG A 333 12.96 -4.01 -11.30
CA ARG A 333 13.71 -3.26 -12.32
C ARG A 333 14.43 -2.05 -11.72
N LEU A 334 13.82 -1.33 -10.79
CA LEU A 334 14.48 -0.28 -9.99
C LEU A 334 15.67 -0.83 -9.20
N GLU A 335 15.48 -1.95 -8.50
CA GLU A 335 16.53 -2.58 -7.69
C GLU A 335 17.72 -3.03 -8.55
N LEU A 336 17.47 -3.71 -9.68
CA LEU A 336 18.51 -4.14 -10.62
C LEU A 336 19.28 -2.95 -11.21
N LEU A 337 18.64 -1.80 -11.38
CA LEU A 337 19.25 -0.58 -11.90
C LEU A 337 19.95 0.25 -10.81
N GLY A 338 19.90 -0.19 -9.55
CA GLY A 338 20.51 0.50 -8.40
C GLY A 338 19.79 1.78 -8.01
N GLU A 339 18.50 1.90 -8.33
CA GLU A 339 17.69 3.07 -8.00
C GLU A 339 17.23 3.02 -6.54
N ARG A 340 17.18 4.20 -5.91
CA ARG A 340 16.76 4.33 -4.51
C ARG A 340 15.24 4.25 -4.41
N VAL A 341 14.75 3.35 -3.55
CA VAL A 341 13.34 3.15 -3.22
C VAL A 341 13.13 3.38 -1.74
N GLU A 342 12.13 4.17 -1.37
CA GLU A 342 11.81 4.47 0.03
C GLU A 342 10.34 4.25 0.37
N ARG A 343 10.10 4.00 1.66
CA ARG A 343 8.77 3.82 2.25
C ARG A 343 8.61 4.79 3.41
N THR A 344 7.45 5.43 3.48
CA THR A 344 7.04 6.23 4.64
C THR A 344 6.34 5.33 5.66
N LEU A 345 6.53 5.58 6.96
CA LEU A 345 5.76 4.86 7.99
C LEU A 345 4.26 5.17 7.89
N GLY A 346 3.44 4.17 8.23
CA GLY A 346 1.98 4.24 8.13
C GLY A 346 1.42 3.28 7.07
N PRO A 347 0.17 2.84 7.22
CA PRO A 347 -0.44 1.86 6.33
C PRO A 347 -1.03 2.52 5.08
N LEU A 348 -1.31 1.69 4.07
CA LEU A 348 -2.21 2.00 2.96
C LEU A 348 -3.53 1.26 3.15
N LEU A 349 -4.63 1.96 2.90
CA LEU A 349 -5.98 1.47 3.08
C LEU A 349 -6.70 1.35 1.74
N HIS A 350 -7.13 0.16 1.41
CA HIS A 350 -7.92 -0.15 0.22
C HIS A 350 -9.40 -0.17 0.58
N LEU A 351 -10.22 0.57 -0.16
CA LEU A 351 -11.66 0.61 0.00
C LEU A 351 -12.24 -0.63 -0.69
N SER A 352 -12.77 -1.56 0.11
CA SER A 352 -13.34 -2.80 -0.41
C SER A 352 -14.32 -2.57 -1.57
N HIS A 353 -14.25 -3.46 -2.55
CA HIS A 353 -15.11 -3.47 -3.73
C HIS A 353 -15.26 -4.88 -4.27
N ALA A 354 -16.35 -5.16 -4.96
CA ALA A 354 -16.51 -6.43 -5.67
C ALA A 354 -15.41 -6.61 -6.74
N ARG A 355 -14.77 -7.79 -6.78
CA ARG A 355 -13.80 -8.19 -7.81
C ARG A 355 -14.49 -9.15 -8.78
N SER A 356 -14.45 -8.83 -10.07
CA SER A 356 -15.06 -9.62 -11.14
C SER A 356 -13.98 -10.33 -11.95
N THR A 357 -13.71 -9.86 -13.16
CA THR A 357 -12.75 -10.43 -14.13
C THR A 357 -11.39 -9.76 -14.09
N ASN A 358 -11.34 -8.50 -13.63
CA ASN A 358 -10.11 -7.77 -13.37
C ASN A 358 -9.72 -7.94 -11.89
N SER A 359 -8.43 -7.87 -11.57
CA SER A 359 -7.90 -7.94 -10.19
C SER A 359 -7.99 -9.32 -9.51
N VAL A 360 -7.94 -10.40 -10.29
CA VAL A 360 -8.00 -11.80 -9.82
C VAL A 360 -6.95 -12.67 -10.51
N THR A 361 -6.56 -13.80 -9.91
CA THR A 361 -5.56 -14.75 -10.45
C THR A 361 -6.10 -15.61 -11.60
N GLU A 362 -7.42 -15.71 -11.72
CA GLU A 362 -8.12 -16.52 -12.72
C GLU A 362 -8.22 -15.82 -14.09
N ASN A 363 -7.64 -14.62 -14.22
CA ASN A 363 -7.65 -13.88 -15.47
C ASN A 363 -6.79 -14.59 -16.55
N PRO A 364 -7.17 -14.53 -17.83
CA PRO A 364 -6.50 -15.28 -18.90
C PRO A 364 -5.06 -14.83 -19.18
N TRP A 365 -4.65 -13.66 -18.69
CA TRP A 365 -3.31 -13.13 -18.84
C TRP A 365 -2.37 -13.56 -17.71
N TYR A 366 -2.86 -14.16 -16.62
CA TYR A 366 -2.06 -14.38 -15.42
C TYR A 366 -0.81 -15.24 -15.67
N ALA A 367 -0.91 -16.30 -16.48
CA ALA A 367 0.24 -17.12 -16.87
C ALA A 367 1.25 -16.33 -17.74
N HIS A 368 0.76 -15.51 -18.67
CA HIS A 368 1.62 -14.63 -19.49
C HIS A 368 2.34 -13.59 -18.63
N ASN A 369 1.60 -12.93 -17.74
CA ASN A 369 2.13 -11.95 -16.80
C ASN A 369 3.20 -12.59 -15.91
N THR A 370 2.96 -13.79 -15.38
CA THR A 370 3.95 -14.51 -14.56
C THR A 370 5.22 -14.81 -15.33
N ALA A 371 5.11 -15.29 -16.58
CA ALA A 371 6.27 -15.55 -17.43
C ALA A 371 7.06 -14.27 -17.76
N GLU A 372 6.37 -13.15 -18.02
CA GLU A 372 7.04 -11.86 -18.25
C GLU A 372 7.76 -11.36 -17.00
N TYR A 373 7.14 -11.48 -15.81
CA TYR A 373 7.77 -11.15 -14.55
C TYR A 373 9.05 -11.99 -14.33
N GLU A 374 8.96 -13.31 -14.44
CA GLU A 374 10.10 -14.24 -14.30
C GLU A 374 11.25 -13.92 -15.28
N ARG A 375 10.89 -13.55 -16.52
CA ARG A 375 11.84 -13.12 -17.54
C ARG A 375 12.59 -11.85 -17.14
N VAL A 376 11.89 -10.83 -16.65
CA VAL A 376 12.52 -9.55 -16.26
C VAL A 376 13.39 -9.72 -15.02
N VAL A 377 12.93 -10.43 -13.99
CA VAL A 377 13.68 -10.59 -12.74
C VAL A 377 14.92 -11.49 -12.88
N SER A 378 15.02 -12.28 -13.95
CA SER A 378 16.20 -13.08 -14.26
C SER A 378 17.25 -12.34 -15.11
N MET A 379 16.97 -11.09 -15.51
CA MET A 379 17.92 -10.29 -16.30
C MET A 379 19.04 -9.68 -15.47
N THR A 380 20.17 -9.51 -16.13
CA THR A 380 21.25 -8.63 -15.67
C THR A 380 20.89 -7.15 -15.89
N PRO A 381 21.52 -6.21 -15.17
CA PRO A 381 21.31 -4.79 -15.37
C PRO A 381 21.56 -4.33 -16.82
N ASP A 382 22.54 -4.90 -17.51
CA ASP A 382 22.85 -4.56 -18.91
C ASP A 382 21.76 -5.02 -19.88
N GLN A 383 21.17 -6.19 -19.65
CA GLN A 383 20.02 -6.67 -20.42
C GLN A 383 18.81 -5.76 -20.22
N ILE A 384 18.53 -5.34 -18.99
CA ILE A 384 17.45 -4.38 -18.70
C ILE A 384 17.68 -3.07 -19.46
N ARG A 385 18.90 -2.50 -19.40
CA ARG A 385 19.23 -1.26 -20.14
C ARG A 385 19.06 -1.43 -21.66
N ALA A 386 19.41 -2.60 -22.20
CA ALA A 386 19.22 -2.91 -23.62
C ALA A 386 17.73 -2.96 -24.00
N GLU A 387 16.87 -3.59 -23.18
CA GLU A 387 15.41 -3.62 -23.41
C GLU A 387 14.79 -2.22 -23.38
N ILE A 388 15.25 -1.38 -22.45
CA ILE A 388 14.81 0.01 -22.33
C ILE A 388 15.19 0.78 -23.60
N ALA A 389 16.43 0.68 -24.05
CA ALA A 389 16.91 1.34 -25.26
C ALA A 389 16.16 0.87 -26.53
N ALA A 390 15.76 -0.41 -26.56
CA ALA A 390 14.98 -0.98 -27.65
C ALA A 390 13.46 -0.70 -27.54
N GLY A 391 12.99 -0.05 -26.46
CA GLY A 391 11.57 0.18 -26.20
C GLY A 391 10.77 -1.10 -25.99
N SER A 392 11.41 -2.21 -25.58
CA SER A 392 10.80 -3.54 -25.52
C SER A 392 9.73 -3.70 -24.44
N PHE A 393 9.65 -2.76 -23.50
CA PHE A 393 8.58 -2.68 -22.49
C PHE A 393 7.30 -2.01 -23.02
N ARG A 394 7.32 -1.45 -24.23
CA ARG A 394 6.14 -0.82 -24.85
C ARG A 394 5.37 -1.82 -25.70
N ARG A 395 4.04 -1.69 -25.74
CA ARG A 395 3.14 -2.53 -26.53
C ARG A 395 1.94 -1.72 -27.03
N PRO A 396 1.38 -2.02 -28.21
CA PRO A 396 0.03 -1.56 -28.55
C PRO A 396 -1.02 -1.98 -27.51
N LEU A 397 -2.16 -1.29 -27.47
CA LEU A 397 -3.32 -1.74 -26.69
C LEU A 397 -3.76 -3.13 -27.15
N VAL A 398 -4.29 -3.92 -26.22
CA VAL A 398 -4.73 -5.29 -26.46
C VAL A 398 -6.10 -5.27 -27.14
N SER A 399 -6.24 -6.04 -28.22
CA SER A 399 -7.53 -6.29 -28.84
C SER A 399 -8.23 -7.51 -28.22
N ALA A 400 -9.55 -7.61 -28.30
CA ALA A 400 -10.33 -8.76 -27.86
C ALA A 400 -9.84 -10.07 -28.51
N SER A 401 -9.47 -10.02 -29.80
CA SER A 401 -8.90 -11.14 -30.55
C SER A 401 -7.51 -11.60 -30.06
N ALA A 402 -6.81 -10.78 -29.27
CA ALA A 402 -5.51 -11.11 -28.69
C ALA A 402 -5.61 -11.73 -27.29
N VAL A 403 -6.82 -11.86 -26.73
CA VAL A 403 -7.02 -12.48 -25.41
C VAL A 403 -6.71 -13.98 -25.49
N PRO A 404 -5.85 -14.53 -24.60
CA PRO A 404 -5.53 -15.95 -24.57
C PRO A 404 -6.79 -16.81 -24.43
N GLY A 405 -6.96 -17.79 -25.32
CA GLY A 405 -8.12 -18.68 -25.31
C GLY A 405 -9.43 -18.05 -25.76
N TRP A 406 -9.40 -16.87 -26.40
CA TRP A 406 -10.60 -16.25 -26.97
C TRP A 406 -11.22 -17.14 -28.05
N VAL A 407 -12.36 -17.73 -27.73
CA VAL A 407 -13.25 -18.39 -28.69
C VAL A 407 -14.32 -17.35 -28.97
N GLY A 408 -14.22 -16.66 -30.11
CA GLY A 408 -15.04 -15.47 -30.37
C GLY A 408 -16.53 -15.67 -30.16
N THR A 409 -17.25 -14.62 -29.76
CA THR A 409 -18.68 -14.58 -29.99
C THR A 409 -18.89 -14.55 -31.51
N PRO A 410 -19.66 -15.49 -32.09
CA PRO A 410 -20.03 -15.37 -33.50
C PRO A 410 -20.81 -14.07 -33.62
N THR A 411 -20.26 -13.12 -34.38
CA THR A 411 -20.97 -11.93 -34.83
C THR A 411 -22.25 -12.40 -35.51
N SER A 412 -23.40 -12.09 -34.92
CA SER A 412 -24.71 -12.18 -35.58
C SER A 412 -25.27 -10.78 -35.77
#